data_AF-A0A973A1T7-F1
#
_entry.id   AF-A0A973A1T7-F1
#
_cell.length_a   1.000
_cell.length_b   1.000
_cell.length_c   1.000
_cell.angle_alpha   90.00
_cell.angle_beta   90.00
_cell.angle_gamma   90.00
#
_symmetry.space_group_name_H-M   'P 1'
#
loop_
_entity.id
_entity.type
_entity.pdbx_description
1 polymer ?
#
loop_
_entity_poly.entity_id
_entity_poly.type
_entity_poly.pdbx_seq_one_letter_code
_entity_poly.pdbx_strand_id
1 'polypeptide(L)'
;MKGRRPFGTYQRALRFLLERTNYEKAFPAHYDASTCGLTRIRALLARVGNPHKKLRTVHIAGTKGKGSTAAMLARMLEVNGHRVGLYTSPHVEDLRERIRVNGKMIEKRQLVDLLNRVYAPLQLL
;
A
#
# COMPACT_ATOMS: atom_id res chain seq x y z
N MET A 1 23.22 15.00 0.58
CA MET A 1 23.77 13.70 1.03
C MET A 1 22.84 12.58 0.57
N LYS A 2 23.29 11.64 -0.28
CA LYS A 2 22.48 10.49 -0.68
C LYS A 2 22.41 9.52 0.51
N GLY A 3 21.29 9.51 1.22
CA GLY A 3 21.06 8.56 2.32
C GLY A 3 21.24 7.11 1.85
N ARG A 4 21.90 6.30 2.68
CA ARG A 4 22.15 4.87 2.42
C ARG A 4 20.82 4.17 2.15
N ARG A 5 20.66 3.51 0.99
CA ARG A 5 19.47 2.71 0.68
C ARG A 5 19.51 1.43 1.52
N PRO A 6 18.55 1.20 2.44
CA PRO A 6 18.54 0.01 3.30
C PRO A 6 18.30 -1.30 2.53
N PHE A 7 17.58 -1.25 1.41
CA PHE A 7 17.24 -2.43 0.61
C PHE A 7 17.82 -2.35 -0.80
N GLY A 8 18.70 -3.30 -1.12
CA GLY A 8 19.26 -3.49 -2.47
C GLY A 8 18.53 -4.54 -3.31
N THR A 9 17.68 -5.38 -2.72
CA THR A 9 16.96 -6.46 -3.41
C THR A 9 15.50 -6.54 -3.01
N TYR A 10 14.67 -7.09 -3.90
CA TYR A 10 13.25 -7.32 -3.65
C TYR A 10 13.01 -8.22 -2.45
N GLN A 11 13.75 -9.33 -2.33
CA GLN A 11 13.55 -10.29 -1.22
C GLN A 11 13.83 -9.66 0.15
N ARG A 12 14.88 -8.82 0.27
CA ARG A 12 15.19 -8.13 1.52
C ARG A 12 14.12 -7.10 1.88
N ALA A 13 13.66 -6.33 0.90
CA ALA A 13 12.61 -5.34 1.10
C ALA A 13 11.27 -5.99 1.47
N LEU A 14 10.92 -7.09 0.79
CA LEU A 14 9.70 -7.85 1.05
C LEU A 14 9.73 -8.49 2.44
N ARG A 15 10.85 -9.12 2.83
CA ARG A 15 11.03 -9.68 4.18
C ARG A 15 10.80 -8.63 5.26
N PHE A 16 11.45 -7.47 5.12
CA PHE A 16 11.29 -6.35 6.06
C PHE A 16 9.83 -5.91 6.23
N LEU A 17 9.05 -5.90 5.14
CA LEU A 17 7.64 -5.53 5.19
C LEU A 17 6.78 -6.62 5.84
N LEU A 18 7.03 -7.89 5.50
CA LEU A 18 6.26 -9.03 5.99
C LEU A 18 6.52 -9.36 7.47
N GLU A 19 7.67 -8.98 8.03
CA GLU A 19 7.99 -9.08 9.45
C GLU A 19 7.24 -8.06 10.32
N ARG A 20 6.53 -7.10 9.72
CA ARG A 20 5.72 -6.11 10.44
C ARG A 20 4.36 -6.69 10.84
N THR A 21 3.74 -6.08 11.84
CA THR A 21 2.40 -6.45 12.32
C THR A 21 1.42 -6.52 11.15
N ASN A 22 0.86 -7.70 10.93
CA ASN A 22 -0.10 -7.95 9.88
C ASN A 22 -1.50 -8.10 10.46
N TYR A 23 -2.28 -7.03 10.42
CA TYR A 23 -3.65 -7.01 10.94
C TYR A 23 -4.63 -7.89 10.14
N GLU A 24 -4.29 -8.31 8.92
CA GLU A 24 -5.12 -9.27 8.17
C GLU A 24 -5.03 -10.68 8.77
N LYS A 25 -3.98 -10.97 9.52
CA LYS A 25 -3.72 -12.26 10.17
C LYS A 25 -3.85 -12.19 11.69
N ALA A 26 -3.99 -11.00 12.27
CA ALA A 26 -4.14 -10.82 13.71
C ALA A 26 -5.58 -11.16 14.11
N PHE A 27 -5.78 -12.36 14.67
CA PHE A 27 -7.05 -12.79 15.25
C PHE A 27 -6.89 -13.14 16.74
N PRO A 28 -7.82 -12.72 17.61
CA PRO A 28 -8.96 -11.84 17.31
C PRO A 28 -8.51 -10.41 17.01
N ALA A 29 -9.06 -9.82 15.93
CA ALA A 29 -8.82 -8.44 15.59
C ALA A 29 -9.59 -7.56 16.59
N HIS A 30 -8.94 -7.16 17.68
CA HIS A 30 -9.46 -6.11 18.53
C HIS A 30 -9.44 -4.82 17.72
N TYR A 31 -10.59 -4.35 17.25
CA TYR A 31 -10.73 -3.08 16.52
C TYR A 31 -10.94 -1.93 17.53
N ASP A 32 -9.96 -1.74 18.41
CA ASP A 32 -9.98 -0.64 19.38
C ASP A 32 -9.17 0.57 18.87
N ALA A 33 -9.22 1.67 19.64
CA ALA A 33 -8.49 2.88 19.29
C ALA A 33 -6.96 2.69 19.24
N SER A 34 -6.41 1.71 19.97
CA SER A 34 -4.96 1.44 20.05
C SER A 34 -4.43 0.69 18.81
N THR A 35 -5.29 -0.15 18.22
CA THR A 35 -5.02 -1.03 17.07
C THR A 35 -5.41 -0.36 15.75
N CYS A 36 -6.56 0.31 15.68
CA CYS A 36 -7.08 0.98 14.48
C CYS A 36 -6.82 2.50 14.43
N GLY A 37 -6.05 3.05 15.37
CA GLY A 37 -5.67 4.45 15.37
C GLY A 37 -4.93 4.87 14.09
N LEU A 38 -5.33 5.99 13.50
CA LEU A 38 -4.71 6.54 12.28
C LEU A 38 -3.45 7.37 12.56
N THR A 39 -3.06 7.55 13.82
CA THR A 39 -1.94 8.41 14.23
C THR A 39 -0.63 8.02 13.55
N ARG A 40 -0.27 6.73 13.56
CA ARG A 40 0.97 6.21 12.97
C ARG A 40 1.04 6.47 11.46
N ILE A 41 -0.02 6.14 10.74
CA ILE A 41 -0.05 6.32 9.28
C ILE A 41 -0.10 7.81 8.89
N ARG A 42 -0.81 8.65 9.65
CA ARG A 42 -0.82 10.11 9.44
C ARG A 42 0.58 10.72 9.64
N ALA A 43 1.29 10.30 10.69
CA ALA A 43 2.65 10.76 10.97
C ALA A 43 3.65 10.32 9.88
N LEU A 44 3.52 9.09 9.36
CA LEU A 44 4.32 8.59 8.24
C LEU A 44 4.02 9.38 6.95
N LEU A 45 2.74 9.54 6.61
CA LEU A 45 2.32 10.24 5.39
C LEU A 45 2.76 11.70 5.38
N ALA A 46 2.73 12.38 6.53
CA ALA A 46 3.24 13.74 6.68
C ALA A 46 4.74 13.83 6.32
N ARG A 47 5.55 12.88 6.83
CA ARG A 47 7.00 12.83 6.56
C ARG A 47 7.35 12.52 5.11
N VAL A 48 6.46 11.89 4.34
CA VAL A 48 6.67 11.61 2.90
C VAL A 48 5.97 12.59 1.96
N GLY A 49 5.47 13.71 2.49
CA GLY A 49 4.90 14.81 1.70
C GLY A 49 3.43 14.64 1.34
N ASN A 50 2.67 13.88 2.14
CA ASN A 50 1.23 13.66 2.01
C ASN A 50 0.77 13.26 0.59
N PRO A 51 1.34 12.21 -0.03
CA PRO A 51 1.03 11.84 -1.41
C PRO A 51 -0.46 11.51 -1.64
N HIS A 52 -1.13 10.96 -0.61
CA HIS A 52 -2.56 10.66 -0.63
C HIS A 52 -3.46 11.88 -0.87
N LYS A 53 -3.01 13.10 -0.56
CA LYS A 53 -3.77 14.34 -0.79
C LYS A 53 -3.73 14.83 -2.25
N LYS A 54 -2.87 14.23 -3.08
CA LYS A 54 -2.67 14.62 -4.49
C LYS A 54 -3.47 13.75 -5.46
N LEU A 55 -4.31 12.85 -4.95
CA LEU A 55 -5.04 11.87 -5.74
C LEU A 55 -6.55 12.06 -5.56
N ARG A 56 -7.29 11.95 -6.66
CA ARG A 56 -8.74 11.71 -6.59
C ARG A 56 -8.94 10.25 -6.21
N THR A 57 -9.71 9.98 -5.16
CA THR A 57 -9.81 8.65 -4.56
C THR A 57 -11.26 8.21 -4.48
N VAL A 58 -11.53 6.96 -4.87
CA VAL A 58 -12.75 6.25 -4.53
C VAL A 58 -12.41 5.24 -3.43
N HIS A 59 -13.09 5.32 -2.28
CA HIS A 59 -12.89 4.41 -1.16
C HIS A 59 -14.01 3.38 -1.14
N ILE A 60 -13.67 2.09 -1.25
CA ILE A 60 -14.64 0.99 -1.24
C ILE A 60 -14.49 0.18 0.05
N ALA A 61 -15.53 0.14 0.86
CA ALA A 61 -15.62 -0.61 2.11
C ALA A 61 -16.82 -1.59 2.09
N GLY A 62 -16.85 -2.55 3.02
CA GLY A 62 -17.92 -3.53 3.16
C GLY A 62 -17.42 -4.95 3.44
N THR A 63 -18.31 -5.89 3.75
CA THR A 63 -17.90 -7.26 4.13
C THR A 63 -17.56 -8.11 2.91
N LYS A 64 -18.32 -8.00 1.82
CA LYS A 64 -18.16 -8.78 0.59
C LYS A 64 -18.14 -7.86 -0.64
N GLY A 65 -17.67 -8.36 -1.78
CA GLY A 65 -17.75 -7.65 -3.07
C GLY A 65 -16.72 -6.53 -3.31
N LYS A 66 -16.10 -5.96 -2.28
CA LYS A 66 -15.13 -4.83 -2.39
C LYS A 66 -14.10 -4.99 -3.51
N GLY A 67 -13.42 -6.14 -3.57
CA GLY A 67 -12.38 -6.41 -4.55
C GLY A 67 -12.93 -6.44 -5.97
N SER A 68 -14.06 -7.12 -6.18
CA SER A 68 -14.75 -7.18 -7.46
C SER A 68 -15.24 -5.80 -7.91
N THR A 69 -15.89 -5.05 -7.02
CA THR A 69 -16.35 -3.67 -7.30
C THR A 69 -15.17 -2.76 -7.64
N ALA A 70 -14.07 -2.83 -6.89
CA ALA A 70 -12.89 -2.03 -7.15
C ALA A 70 -12.24 -2.35 -8.50
N ALA A 71 -12.14 -3.64 -8.85
CA ALA A 71 -11.61 -4.08 -10.14
C ALA A 71 -12.49 -3.64 -11.32
N MET A 72 -13.81 -3.79 -11.20
CA MET A 72 -14.77 -3.35 -12.22
C MET A 72 -14.69 -1.83 -12.44
N LEU A 73 -14.73 -1.05 -11.36
CA LEU A 73 -14.65 0.41 -11.43
C LEU A 73 -13.31 0.86 -12.01
N ALA A 74 -12.20 0.26 -11.58
CA ALA A 74 -10.88 0.60 -12.11
C ALA A 74 -10.84 0.38 -13.62
N ARG A 75 -11.36 -0.76 -14.11
CA ARG A 75 -11.38 -1.07 -15.53
C ARG A 75 -12.27 -0.12 -16.33
N MET A 76 -13.44 0.24 -15.81
CA MET A 76 -14.33 1.22 -16.44
C MET A 76 -13.63 2.58 -16.60
N LEU A 77 -12.97 3.07 -15.55
CA LEU A 77 -12.24 4.33 -15.59
C LEU A 77 -11.04 4.28 -16.55
N GLU A 78 -10.29 3.17 -16.57
CA GLU A 78 -9.18 2.97 -17.51
C GLU A 78 -9.63 3.01 -18.97
N VAL A 79 -10.72 2.32 -19.31
CA VAL A 79 -11.29 2.32 -20.68
C VAL A 79 -11.77 3.71 -21.09
N ASN A 80 -12.20 4.53 -20.13
CA ASN A 80 -12.56 5.93 -20.36
C ASN A 80 -11.35 6.89 -20.39
N GLY A 81 -10.13 6.36 -20.56
CA GLY A 81 -8.92 7.18 -20.78
C GLY A 81 -8.28 7.73 -19.51
N HIS A 82 -8.75 7.34 -18.31
CA HIS A 82 -8.11 7.76 -17.07
C HIS A 82 -6.89 6.88 -16.74
N ARG A 83 -5.87 7.50 -16.13
CA ARG A 83 -4.80 6.75 -15.47
C ARG A 83 -5.26 6.37 -14.06
N VAL A 84 -5.40 5.07 -13.80
CA VAL A 84 -6.04 4.55 -12.59
C VAL A 84 -5.05 3.75 -11.77
N GLY A 85 -4.98 4.05 -10.48
CA GLY A 85 -4.35 3.19 -9.49
C GLY A 85 -5.40 2.33 -8.79
N LEU A 86 -5.11 1.04 -8.62
CA LEU A 86 -5.96 0.10 -7.88
C LEU A 86 -5.16 -0.46 -6.71
N TYR A 87 -5.71 -0.33 -5.50
CA TYR A 87 -5.20 -0.98 -4.30
C TYR A 87 -6.23 -1.97 -3.75
N THR A 88 -5.84 -3.24 -3.61
CA THR A 88 -6.69 -4.32 -3.10
C THR A 88 -5.94 -5.21 -2.12
N SER A 89 -6.68 -5.84 -1.20
CA SER A 89 -6.13 -6.84 -0.27
C SER A 89 -7.18 -7.88 0.14
N PRO A 90 -6.75 -9.08 0.57
CA PRO A 90 -5.39 -9.61 0.48
C PRO A 90 -4.98 -9.91 -0.98
N HIS A 91 -3.71 -10.30 -1.17
CA HIS A 91 -3.23 -10.87 -2.44
C HIS A 91 -3.36 -12.40 -2.38
N VAL A 92 -3.33 -13.06 -3.54
CA VAL A 92 -3.40 -14.52 -3.63
C VAL A 92 -2.00 -15.13 -3.63
N GLU A 93 -1.10 -14.70 -4.52
CA GLU A 93 0.23 -15.29 -4.68
C GLU A 93 1.37 -14.28 -4.50
N ASP A 94 1.25 -13.09 -5.11
CA ASP A 94 2.28 -12.06 -5.12
C ASP A 94 1.77 -10.77 -4.47
N LEU A 95 2.50 -10.23 -3.49
CA LEU A 95 2.19 -8.94 -2.85
C LEU A 95 1.97 -7.82 -3.86
N ARG A 96 2.66 -7.86 -5.01
CA ARG A 96 2.54 -6.86 -6.08
C ARG A 96 1.15 -6.80 -6.69
N GLU A 97 0.34 -7.86 -6.55
CA GLU A 97 -1.06 -7.86 -6.95
C GLU A 97 -1.86 -6.74 -6.28
N ARG A 98 -1.46 -6.35 -5.06
CA ARG A 98 -2.13 -5.33 -4.25
C ARG A 98 -1.99 -3.92 -4.82
N ILE A 99 -1.01 -3.65 -5.67
CA ILE A 99 -0.72 -2.30 -6.17
C ILE A 99 -0.62 -2.38 -7.69
N ARG A 100 -1.67 -1.90 -8.37
CA ARG A 100 -1.73 -1.88 -9.83
C ARG A 100 -1.90 -0.47 -10.36
N VAL A 101 -1.32 -0.18 -11.52
CA VAL A 101 -1.57 1.04 -12.29
C VAL A 101 -1.92 0.64 -13.71
N ASN A 102 -3.10 1.05 -14.18
CA ASN A 102 -3.66 0.64 -15.48
C ASN A 102 -3.61 -0.89 -15.68
N GLY A 103 -4.18 -1.63 -14.73
CA GLY A 103 -4.18 -3.10 -14.71
C GLY A 103 -2.84 -3.79 -14.45
N LYS A 104 -1.69 -3.09 -14.54
CA LYS A 104 -0.36 -3.69 -14.38
C LYS A 104 0.12 -3.65 -12.94
N MET A 105 0.63 -4.77 -12.43
CA MET A 105 1.26 -4.84 -11.11
C MET A 105 2.47 -3.93 -11.02
N ILE A 106 2.73 -3.39 -9.83
CA ILE A 106 3.97 -2.66 -9.55
C ILE A 106 5.20 -3.54 -9.84
N GLU A 107 6.24 -2.94 -10.41
CA GLU A 107 7.50 -3.66 -10.65
C GLU A 107 8.25 -3.92 -9.34
N LYS A 108 8.99 -5.04 -9.27
CA LYS A 108 9.80 -5.37 -8.08
C LYS A 108 10.74 -4.24 -7.68
N ARG A 109 11.40 -3.62 -8.67
CA ARG A 109 12.30 -2.48 -8.47
C ARG A 109 11.56 -1.25 -7.91
N GLN A 110 10.38 -0.95 -8.46
CA GLN A 110 9.56 0.16 -7.99
C GLN A 110 9.13 -0.05 -6.53
N LEU A 111 8.74 -1.27 -6.15
CA LEU A 111 8.41 -1.58 -4.76
C LEU A 111 9.62 -1.37 -3.83
N VAL A 112 10.81 -1.82 -4.23
CA VAL A 112 12.06 -1.61 -3.45
C VAL A 112 12.35 -0.12 -3.29
N ASP A 113 12.23 0.67 -4.35
CA ASP A 113 12.45 2.12 -4.30
C ASP A 113 11.44 2.83 -3.38
N LEU A 114 10.16 2.42 -3.41
CA LEU A 114 9.14 2.94 -2.49
C LEU A 114 9.42 2.55 -1.03
N LEU A 115 9.84 1.31 -0.77
CA LEU A 115 10.21 0.86 0.57
C LEU A 115 11.42 1.61 1.11
N ASN A 116 12.44 1.84 0.28
CA ASN A 116 13.57 2.68 0.64
C ASN A 116 13.15 4.12 0.96
N ARG A 117 12.18 4.68 0.22
CA ARG A 117 11.66 6.04 0.46
C ARG A 117 10.95 6.16 1.80
N VAL A 118 10.20 5.14 2.22
CA VAL A 118 9.46 5.18 3.50
C VAL A 118 10.29 4.71 4.70
N TYR A 119 11.39 4.00 4.47
CA TYR A 119 12.19 3.42 5.55
C TYR A 119 12.72 4.45 6.55
N ALA A 120 13.44 5.48 6.09
CA ALA A 120 13.99 6.49 7.01
C ALA A 120 12.89 7.26 7.77
N PRO A 121 11.81 7.73 7.13
CA PRO A 121 10.65 8.28 7.83
C PRO A 121 10.03 7.35 8.88
N LEU A 122 10.01 6.04 8.63
CA LEU A 122 9.45 5.04 9.53
C LEU A 122 10.31 4.83 10.78
N GLN A 123 11.64 4.99 10.70
CA GLN A 123 12.53 4.91 11.87
C GLN A 123 12.39 6.09 12.83
N LEU A 124 11.65 7.14 12.45
CA LEU A 124 11.43 8.37 13.22
C LEU A 124 10.02 8.42 13.83
N LEU A 125 9.30 7.30 13.84
CA LEU A 125 7.99 7.11 14.47
C LEU A 125 8.17 6.33 15.77
#